data_AF-A0AB34CL12-F1
#
_entry.id   AF-A0AB34CL12-F1
#
_cell.length_a   1.000
_cell.length_b   1.000
_cell.length_c   1.000
_cell.angle_alpha   90.00
_cell.angle_beta   90.00
_cell.angle_gamma   90.00
#
_symmetry.space_group_name_H-M   'P 1'
#
loop_
_entity.id
_entity.type
_entity.pdbx_description
1 polymer ?
#
loop_
_entity_poly.entity_id
_entity_poly.type
_entity_poly.pdbx_seq_one_letter_code
_entity_poly.pdbx_strand_id
1 'polypeptide(L)'
;MKSYKWVEGNGDIPTDVLSAAYETGAGKAICAVCEVSEELQKQGYPKLVWAYLDVDYAGMICRNTGRDISQYVVRWLPVDGRLLKHDDSLEIPV
;
A
#
# COMPACT_ATOMS: atom_id res chain seq x y z
N MET A 1 -5.78 -16.05 7.25
CA MET A 1 -5.06 -14.75 7.27
C MET A 1 -3.61 -15.02 6.90
N LYS A 2 -3.11 -14.47 5.78
CA LYS A 2 -1.72 -14.66 5.37
C LYS A 2 -0.92 -13.46 5.91
N SER A 3 0.05 -13.71 6.78
CA SER A 3 0.97 -12.68 7.26
C SER A 3 2.14 -12.57 6.29
N TYR A 4 2.31 -11.41 5.68
CA TYR A 4 3.47 -11.12 4.84
C TYR A 4 4.63 -10.61 5.71
N LYS A 5 5.86 -10.76 5.20
CA LYS A 5 7.03 -10.13 5.80
C LYS A 5 7.13 -8.68 5.35
N TRP A 6 7.83 -7.87 6.14
CA TRP A 6 8.26 -6.56 5.67
C TRP A 6 9.20 -6.73 4.47
N VAL A 7 8.99 -5.90 3.46
CA VAL A 7 9.80 -5.80 2.25
C VAL A 7 10.60 -4.51 2.35
N GLU A 8 11.93 -4.60 2.26
CA GLU A 8 12.81 -3.44 2.38
C GLU A 8 12.89 -2.67 1.04
N GLY A 9 12.83 -1.33 1.12
CA GLY A 9 12.85 -0.42 -0.02
C GLY A 9 11.62 -0.52 -0.94
N ASN A 10 11.74 0.07 -2.13
CA ASN A 10 10.74 0.01 -3.20
C ASN A 10 11.31 -0.66 -4.48
N GLY A 11 12.09 -1.73 -4.29
CA GLY A 11 12.68 -2.51 -5.39
C GLY A 11 11.72 -3.56 -5.96
N ASP A 12 12.27 -4.70 -6.38
CA ASP A 12 11.49 -5.80 -6.96
C ASP A 12 10.39 -6.29 -6.01
N ILE A 13 9.20 -6.49 -6.56
CA ILE A 13 8.05 -7.01 -5.82
C ILE A 13 8.27 -8.52 -5.59
N PRO A 14 8.32 -8.99 -4.34
CA PRO A 14 8.51 -10.42 -4.07
C PRO A 14 7.38 -11.26 -4.69
N THR A 15 7.73 -12.40 -5.28
CA THR A 15 6.75 -13.25 -6.00
C THR A 15 5.63 -13.75 -5.09
N ASP A 16 5.92 -14.00 -3.81
CA ASP A 16 4.91 -14.41 -2.83
C ASP A 16 3.93 -13.28 -2.47
N VAL A 17 4.37 -12.02 -2.61
CA VAL A 17 3.57 -10.80 -2.40
C VAL A 17 2.67 -10.48 -3.58
N LEU A 18 3.04 -10.86 -4.81
CA LEU A 18 2.16 -10.72 -5.99
C LEU A 18 0.81 -11.43 -5.79
N SER A 19 0.77 -12.46 -4.96
CA SER A 19 -0.51 -13.10 -4.58
C SER A 19 -1.47 -12.16 -3.83
N ALA A 20 -0.99 -11.08 -3.20
CA ALA A 20 -1.82 -10.09 -2.53
C ALA A 20 -2.44 -9.07 -3.50
N ALA A 21 -2.01 -9.06 -4.77
CA ALA A 21 -2.50 -8.10 -5.76
C ALA A 21 -3.98 -8.32 -6.05
N TYR A 22 -4.68 -7.22 -6.32
CA TYR A 22 -6.07 -7.20 -6.74
C TYR A 22 -6.28 -6.23 -7.90
N GLU A 23 -7.29 -6.51 -8.71
CA GLU A 23 -7.66 -5.66 -9.83
C GLU A 23 -8.35 -4.38 -9.33
N THR A 24 -7.88 -3.25 -9.83
CA THR A 24 -8.55 -1.96 -9.75
C THR A 24 -8.99 -1.54 -11.15
N GLY A 25 -9.89 -0.55 -11.25
CA GLY A 25 -10.23 0.04 -12.55
C GLY A 25 -9.05 0.68 -13.30
N ALA A 26 -7.89 0.85 -12.64
CA ALA A 26 -6.68 1.46 -13.17
C ALA A 26 -5.51 0.47 -13.39
N GLY A 27 -5.66 -0.80 -12.99
CA GLY A 27 -4.59 -1.81 -13.06
C GLY A 27 -4.49 -2.66 -11.78
N LYS A 28 -3.45 -3.50 -11.69
CA LYS A 28 -3.22 -4.35 -10.51
C LYS A 28 -2.56 -3.55 -9.40
N ALA A 29 -3.11 -3.63 -8.19
CA ALA A 29 -2.56 -2.97 -7.02
C ALA A 29 -2.40 -3.91 -5.83
N ILE A 30 -1.45 -3.59 -4.95
CA ILE A 30 -1.29 -4.21 -3.64
C ILE A 30 -1.49 -3.11 -2.57
N CYS A 31 -2.36 -3.35 -1.61
CA CYS A 31 -2.49 -2.46 -0.46
C CYS A 31 -1.31 -2.70 0.49
N ALA A 32 -0.70 -1.62 1.00
CA ALA A 32 0.46 -1.72 1.87
C ALA A 32 0.48 -0.65 2.96
N VAL A 33 1.14 -0.98 4.06
CA VAL A 33 1.60 0.01 5.04
C VAL A 33 3.08 0.25 4.79
N CYS A 34 3.46 1.49 4.51
CA CYS A 34 4.85 1.87 4.25
C CYS A 34 5.44 2.63 5.45
N GLU A 35 6.64 2.25 5.85
CA GLU A 35 7.50 3.10 6.67
C GLU A 35 8.26 4.05 5.76
N VAL A 36 8.13 5.35 6.01
CA VAL A 36 8.72 6.41 5.18
C VAL A 36 9.89 7.10 5.86
N SER A 37 10.81 7.62 5.07
CA SER A 37 12.02 8.28 5.52
C SER A 37 11.74 9.52 6.37
N GLU A 38 12.70 9.92 7.20
CA GLU A 38 12.62 11.16 7.97
C GLU A 38 12.48 12.40 7.08
N GLU A 39 12.98 12.35 5.85
CA GLU A 39 12.84 13.43 4.87
C GLU A 39 11.36 13.68 4.53
N LEU A 40 10.61 12.62 4.25
CA LEU A 40 9.17 12.77 3.98
C LEU A 40 8.39 13.12 5.25
N GLN A 41 8.83 12.63 6.41
CA GLN A 41 8.22 12.99 7.70
C GLN A 41 8.36 14.48 8.00
N LYS A 42 9.49 15.11 7.66
CA LYS A 42 9.69 16.58 7.78
C LYS A 42 8.73 17.38 6.90
N GLN A 43 8.14 16.77 5.87
CA GLN A 43 7.10 17.37 5.04
C GLN A 43 5.68 17.19 5.63
N GLY A 44 5.55 16.62 6.83
CA GLY A 44 4.28 16.46 7.54
C GLY A 44 3.64 15.08 7.40
N TYR A 45 4.31 14.10 6.78
CA TYR A 45 3.81 12.73 6.72
C TYR A 45 4.07 12.00 8.05
N PRO A 46 3.15 11.13 8.51
CA PRO A 46 3.43 10.25 9.62
C PRO A 46 4.48 9.19 9.22
N LYS A 47 5.17 8.61 10.21
CA LYS A 47 6.19 7.58 9.97
C LYS A 47 5.65 6.36 9.20
N LEU A 48 4.41 5.97 9.49
CA LEU A 48 3.70 4.88 8.81
C LEU A 48 2.54 5.45 8.00
N VAL A 49 2.51 5.15 6.71
CA VAL A 49 1.48 5.63 5.78
C VAL A 49 0.82 4.46 5.08
N TRP A 50 -0.47 4.60 4.80
CA TRP A 50 -1.17 3.70 3.87
C TRP A 50 -0.82 4.07 2.44
N ALA A 51 -0.51 3.07 1.63
CA ALA A 51 -0.19 3.24 0.23
C ALA A 51 -0.78 2.09 -0.60
N TYR A 52 -0.85 2.33 -1.90
CA TYR A 52 -1.06 1.30 -2.90
C TYR A 52 0.23 1.16 -3.71
N LEU A 53 0.75 -0.05 -3.79
CA LEU A 53 1.75 -0.39 -4.78
C LEU A 53 1.02 -0.69 -6.09
N ASP A 54 1.29 0.11 -7.10
CA ASP A 54 0.90 -0.19 -8.47
C ASP A 54 1.86 -1.27 -9.01
N VAL A 55 1.33 -2.43 -9.40
CA VAL A 55 2.15 -3.59 -9.78
C VAL A 55 2.79 -3.38 -11.15
N ASP A 56 2.12 -2.68 -12.06
CA ASP A 56 2.59 -2.47 -13.42
C ASP A 56 3.61 -1.32 -13.48
N TYR A 57 3.40 -0.27 -12.68
CA TYR A 57 4.33 0.84 -12.53
C TYR A 57 5.47 0.55 -11.52
N ALA A 58 5.28 -0.41 -10.62
CA ALA A 58 6.16 -0.70 -9.48
C ALA A 58 6.40 0.50 -8.54
N GLY A 59 5.40 1.38 -8.40
CA GLY A 59 5.47 2.58 -7.58
C GLY A 59 4.51 2.56 -6.39
N MET A 60 4.89 3.25 -5.31
CA MET A 60 4.11 3.40 -4.09
C MET A 60 3.39 4.74 -4.06
N ILE A 61 2.06 4.69 -4.15
CA ILE A 61 1.20 5.87 -4.12
C ILE A 61 0.55 5.98 -2.75
N CYS A 62 0.78 7.10 -2.05
CA CYS A 62 0.17 7.35 -0.76
C CYS A 62 -1.35 7.45 -0.90
N ARG A 63 -2.10 6.63 -0.14
CA ARG A 63 -3.56 6.57 -0.19
C ARG A 63 -4.22 7.90 0.16
N ASN A 64 -3.66 8.64 1.11
CA ASN A 64 -4.27 9.86 1.62
C ASN A 64 -4.03 11.08 0.72
N THR A 65 -2.86 11.15 0.07
CA THR A 65 -2.46 12.34 -0.69
C THR A 65 -2.45 12.11 -2.20
N GLY A 66 -2.53 10.87 -2.66
CA GLY A 66 -2.41 10.51 -4.07
C GLY A 66 -1.03 10.74 -4.66
N ARG A 67 -0.03 11.09 -3.82
CA ARG A 67 1.33 11.37 -4.28
C ARG A 67 2.16 10.09 -4.34
N ASP A 68 3.02 10.02 -5.34
CA ASP A 68 4.08 9.03 -5.40
C ASP A 68 5.10 9.30 -4.28
N ILE A 69 5.29 8.29 -3.43
CA ILE A 69 6.20 8.30 -2.29
C ILE A 69 7.32 7.26 -2.43
N SER A 70 7.45 6.60 -3.58
CA SER A 70 8.35 5.47 -3.84
C SER A 70 9.79 5.70 -3.34
N GLN A 71 10.36 6.87 -3.65
CA GLN A 71 11.73 7.22 -3.25
C GLN A 71 11.93 7.41 -1.74
N TYR A 72 10.85 7.57 -0.99
CA TYR A 72 10.88 7.80 0.45
C TYR A 72 10.52 6.55 1.25
N VAL A 73 10.17 5.43 0.60
CA VAL A 73 9.82 4.18 1.27
C VAL A 73 11.08 3.49 1.77
N VAL A 74 11.17 3.33 3.09
CA VAL A 74 12.25 2.57 3.75
C VAL A 74 11.94 1.08 3.69
N ARG A 75 10.69 0.72 3.98
CA ARG A 75 10.16 -0.64 3.89
C ARG A 75 8.64 -0.63 3.88
N TRP A 76 8.02 -1.70 3.47
CA TRP A 76 6.58 -1.81 3.39
C TRP A 76 6.07 -3.20 3.75
N LEU A 77 4.86 -3.25 4.27
CA LEU A 77 4.16 -4.47 4.65
C LEU A 77 2.94 -4.64 3.75
N PRO A 78 2.89 -5.69 2.92
CA PRO A 78 1.71 -6.01 2.14
C PRO A 78 0.55 -6.35 3.07
N VAL A 79 -0.61 -5.78 2.77
CA VAL A 79 -1.86 -6.04 3.47
C VAL A 79 -2.79 -6.76 2.50
N ASP A 80 -3.39 -7.85 2.95
CA ASP A 80 -4.36 -8.59 2.17
C ASP A 80 -5.62 -7.73 1.92
N GLY A 81 -5.61 -7.02 0.80
CA GLY A 81 -6.69 -6.11 0.39
C GLY A 81 -8.01 -6.83 0.09
N ARG A 82 -8.01 -8.17 -0.03
CA ARG A 82 -9.23 -8.95 -0.24
C ARG A 82 -10.15 -8.91 0.99
N LEU A 83 -9.60 -8.65 2.17
CA LEU A 83 -10.35 -8.48 3.42
C LEU A 83 -10.92 -7.06 3.60
N LEU A 84 -10.45 -6.09 2.81
CA LEU A 84 -11.03 -4.74 2.77
C LEU A 84 -12.30 -4.67 1.89
N LYS A 85 -12.73 -5.81 1.29
CA LYS A 85 -13.99 -5.93 0.51
C LYS A 85 -15.24 -6.26 1.35
N HIS A 86 -15.19 -6.15 2.68
CA HIS A 86 -16.37 -6.13 3.56
C HIS A 86 -16.39 -4.75 4.23
N ASP A 87 -17.44 -3.92 4.18
CA ASP A 87 -18.87 -4.19 4.10
C ASP A 87 -19.63 -2.91 3.67
N ASP A 88 -20.02 -2.77 2.39
CA ASP A 88 -20.90 -1.68 1.93
C ASP A 88 -22.40 -1.96 2.21
N SER A 89 -22.73 -2.97 3.04
CA SER A 89 -24.12 -3.30 3.38
C SER A 89 -24.58 -2.79 4.75
N LEU A 90 -23.77 -1.99 5.45
CA LEU A 90 -24.27 -1.21 6.60
C LEU A 90 -24.93 0.08 6.09
N GLU A 91 -26.20 -0.06 5.69
CA GLU A 91 -27.14 1.06 5.64
C GLU A 91 -27.02 1.84 6.96
N ILE A 92 -26.63 3.11 6.86
CA ILE A 92 -26.75 4.06 7.97
C ILE A 92 -28.25 4.32 8.11
N PRO A 93 -28.92 3.90 9.19
CA PRO A 93 -30.31 4.27 9.39
C PRO A 93 -30.37 5.80 9.53
N VAL A 94 -31.15 6.43 8.64
CA VAL A 94 -31.55 7.84 8.71
C VAL A 94 -32.54 8.03 9.84
#